data_AF-A0A955FCZ1-F1
#
_entry.id   AF-A0A955FCZ1-F1
#
_cell.length_a   1.000
_cell.length_b   1.000
_cell.length_c   1.000
_cell.angle_alpha   90.00
_cell.angle_beta   90.00
_cell.angle_gamma   90.00
#
_symmetry.space_group_name_H-M   'P 1'
#
loop_
_entity.id
_entity.type
_entity.pdbx_description
1 polymer ?
#
loop_
_entity_poly.entity_id
_entity_poly.type
_entity_poly.pdbx_seq_one_letter_code
_entity_poly.pdbx_strand_id
1 'polypeptide(L)'
;MVDAKIISEQLRRIGCDYAVWGRSEINELGNILMDDEQITQAVNGYYDGGFALVCVTNYRVLIVDKKPLTLTVEDLRYDMIAEVDFSSRVFSSVLHIYTPMRTLIFTSWSSVKLRKSMNYIQQRVMELRNNEFLAAQFAMAQGAARAKDKRKMPKSPARQSVPEMVATPMTGERPVAEFDDYKAPQRVVNPYTKVPLLSRRRKYPSFY
;
A
#
# COMPACT_ATOMS: atom_id res chain seq x y z
N MET A 1 -8.20 15.56 -7.83
CA MET A 1 -9.60 15.22 -8.18
C MET A 1 -9.55 14.78 -9.63
N VAL A 2 -9.93 13.53 -9.89
CA VAL A 2 -9.74 12.92 -11.20
C VAL A 2 -10.87 13.37 -12.13
N ASP A 3 -10.53 13.75 -13.36
CA ASP A 3 -11.53 14.14 -14.34
C ASP A 3 -12.47 12.98 -14.68
N ALA A 4 -13.78 13.23 -14.66
CA ALA A 4 -14.81 12.23 -14.91
C ALA A 4 -14.66 11.56 -16.29
N LYS A 5 -14.09 12.28 -17.27
CA LYS A 5 -13.80 11.73 -18.60
C LYS A 5 -12.80 10.58 -18.53
N ILE A 6 -11.72 10.75 -17.76
CA ILE A 6 -10.67 9.72 -17.59
C ILE A 6 -11.27 8.48 -16.94
N ILE A 7 -12.10 8.64 -15.90
CA ILE A 7 -12.78 7.53 -15.23
C ILE A 7 -13.71 6.81 -16.19
N SER A 8 -14.51 7.55 -16.96
CA SER A 8 -15.43 6.94 -17.94
C SER A 8 -14.68 6.15 -19.00
N GLU A 9 -13.51 6.63 -19.44
CA GLU A 9 -12.67 5.93 -20.40
C GLU A 9 -12.07 4.65 -19.80
N GLN A 10 -11.57 4.71 -18.56
CA GLN A 10 -11.07 3.53 -17.84
C GLN A 10 -12.16 2.47 -17.67
N LEU A 11 -13.37 2.87 -17.25
CA LEU A 11 -14.50 1.97 -17.09
C LEU A 11 -14.95 1.35 -18.42
N ARG A 12 -14.93 2.13 -19.51
CA ARG A 12 -15.24 1.62 -20.86
C ARG A 12 -14.22 0.57 -21.31
N ARG A 13 -12.93 0.76 -21.04
CA ARG A 13 -11.87 -0.22 -21.34
C ARG A 13 -12.07 -1.55 -20.60
N ILE A 14 -12.63 -1.51 -19.39
CA ILE A 14 -12.95 -2.70 -18.57
C ILE A 14 -14.22 -3.42 -19.08
N GLY A 15 -14.96 -2.82 -20.02
CA GLY A 15 -16.24 -3.35 -20.52
C GLY A 15 -17.38 -3.10 -19.54
N CYS A 16 -17.28 -2.02 -18.76
CA CYS A 16 -18.33 -1.56 -17.87
C CYS A 16 -19.02 -0.34 -18.47
N ASP A 17 -20.00 -0.59 -19.37
CA ASP A 17 -20.88 0.46 -19.88
C ASP A 17 -22.04 0.69 -18.92
N TYR A 18 -21.87 1.69 -18.07
CA TYR A 18 -22.85 2.11 -17.06
C TYR A 18 -23.86 3.15 -17.58
N ALA A 19 -24.18 3.08 -18.88
CA ALA A 19 -25.03 4.04 -19.55
C ALA A 19 -26.41 4.18 -18.88
N VAL A 20 -26.90 3.15 -18.19
CA VAL A 20 -28.23 3.11 -17.56
C VAL A 20 -28.20 2.95 -16.03
N TRP A 21 -27.15 2.35 -15.45
CA TRP A 21 -27.09 2.01 -14.01
C TRP A 21 -25.74 2.38 -13.38
N GLY A 22 -25.75 3.08 -12.24
CA GLY A 22 -24.55 3.38 -11.45
C GLY A 22 -23.91 4.76 -11.68
N ARG A 23 -24.59 5.67 -12.39
CA ARG A 23 -24.06 7.02 -12.70
C ARG A 23 -23.75 7.83 -11.44
N SER A 24 -24.59 7.68 -10.43
CA SER A 24 -24.46 8.38 -9.16
C SER A 24 -23.18 7.99 -8.43
N GLU A 25 -22.81 6.72 -8.46
CA GLU A 25 -21.65 6.10 -7.83
C GLU A 25 -20.37 6.44 -8.61
N ILE A 26 -20.43 6.41 -9.95
CA ILE A 26 -19.31 6.78 -10.81
C ILE A 26 -18.94 8.25 -10.66
N ASN A 27 -19.93 9.13 -10.52
CA ASN A 27 -19.67 10.54 -10.25
C ASN A 27 -18.94 10.74 -8.92
N GLU A 28 -19.22 9.92 -7.90
CA GLU A 28 -18.49 9.99 -6.63
C GLU A 28 -17.07 9.44 -6.75
N LEU A 29 -16.82 8.45 -7.63
CA LEU A 29 -15.47 7.94 -7.84
C LEU A 29 -14.48 9.06 -8.23
N GLY A 30 -14.91 10.08 -9.00
CA GLY A 30 -14.06 11.24 -9.33
C GLY A 30 -13.61 12.06 -8.13
N ASN A 31 -14.42 12.07 -7.07
CA ASN A 31 -14.13 12.77 -5.82
C ASN A 31 -13.30 11.92 -4.85
N ILE A 32 -13.35 10.58 -4.97
CA ILE A 32 -12.74 9.63 -4.02
C ILE A 32 -11.37 9.13 -4.51
N LEU A 33 -11.21 8.95 -5.82
CA LEU A 33 -9.98 8.43 -6.43
C LEU A 33 -8.84 9.44 -6.35
N MET A 34 -7.63 8.92 -6.10
CA MET A 34 -6.40 9.71 -6.16
C MET A 34 -5.95 9.91 -7.61
N ASP A 35 -5.14 10.94 -7.88
CA ASP A 35 -4.76 11.32 -9.24
C ASP A 35 -3.95 10.23 -9.99
N ASP A 36 -3.15 9.42 -9.26
CA ASP A 36 -2.38 8.29 -9.80
C ASP A 36 -3.08 6.91 -9.60
N GLU A 37 -4.33 6.92 -9.15
CA GLU A 37 -5.10 5.70 -8.90
C GLU A 37 -5.75 5.22 -10.21
N GLN A 38 -5.44 3.98 -10.61
CA GLN A 38 -5.98 3.38 -11.83
C GLN A 38 -7.00 2.30 -11.48
N ILE A 39 -8.19 2.40 -12.07
CA ILE A 39 -9.22 1.37 -11.94
C ILE A 39 -8.83 0.18 -12.80
N THR A 40 -8.71 -1.00 -12.19
CA THR A 40 -8.40 -2.24 -12.90
C THR A 40 -9.64 -3.04 -13.20
N GLN A 41 -10.58 -3.11 -12.26
CA GLN A 41 -11.88 -3.78 -12.42
C GLN A 41 -12.97 -3.00 -11.67
N ALA A 42 -14.20 -3.04 -12.20
CA ALA A 42 -15.36 -2.43 -11.59
C ALA A 42 -16.58 -3.35 -11.77
N VAL A 43 -17.35 -3.56 -10.70
CA VAL A 43 -18.49 -4.48 -10.70
C VAL A 43 -19.65 -3.88 -9.91
N ASN A 44 -20.83 -3.83 -10.53
CA ASN A 44 -22.05 -3.44 -9.83
C ASN A 44 -22.68 -4.62 -9.14
N GLY A 45 -23.31 -4.36 -8.01
CA GLY A 45 -23.99 -5.37 -7.22
C GLY A 45 -24.66 -4.76 -6.02
N TYR A 46 -24.71 -5.57 -4.97
CA TYR A 46 -25.36 -5.25 -3.71
C TYR A 46 -24.37 -5.44 -2.56
N TYR A 47 -24.36 -4.47 -1.66
CA TYR A 47 -23.58 -4.48 -0.43
C TYR A 47 -24.48 -3.99 0.70
N ASP A 48 -24.51 -4.72 1.82
CA ASP A 48 -25.29 -4.38 3.01
C ASP A 48 -26.77 -4.00 2.71
N GLY A 49 -27.40 -4.74 1.78
CA GLY A 49 -28.78 -4.53 1.36
C GLY A 49 -29.02 -3.30 0.46
N GLY A 50 -27.99 -2.51 0.16
CA GLY A 50 -28.00 -1.38 -0.79
C GLY A 50 -27.38 -1.72 -2.14
N PHE A 51 -27.61 -0.86 -3.12
CA PHE A 51 -26.90 -0.92 -4.40
C PHE A 51 -25.49 -0.37 -4.23
N ALA A 52 -24.50 -1.12 -4.68
CA ALA A 52 -23.12 -0.73 -4.52
C ALA A 52 -22.28 -1.06 -5.75
N LEU A 53 -21.23 -0.26 -5.93
CA LEU A 53 -20.18 -0.47 -6.89
C LEU A 53 -18.92 -0.91 -6.15
N VAL A 54 -18.41 -2.09 -6.48
CA VAL A 54 -17.06 -2.51 -6.09
C VAL A 54 -16.10 -2.07 -7.18
N CYS A 55 -15.14 -1.24 -6.80
CA CYS A 55 -14.10 -0.71 -7.66
C CYS A 55 -12.75 -1.19 -7.14
N VAL A 56 -12.07 -2.01 -7.94
CA VAL A 56 -10.73 -2.53 -7.64
C VAL A 56 -9.71 -1.66 -8.35
N THR A 57 -8.75 -1.11 -7.61
CA THR A 57 -7.74 -0.20 -8.14
C THR A 57 -6.34 -0.81 -8.05
N ASN A 58 -5.30 -0.06 -8.35
CA ASN A 58 -3.90 -0.44 -8.09
C ASN A 58 -3.52 -0.39 -6.61
N TYR A 59 -4.23 0.41 -5.80
CA TYR A 59 -3.89 0.68 -4.40
C TYR A 59 -4.80 0.00 -3.38
N ARG A 60 -6.10 -0.13 -3.70
CA ARG A 60 -7.13 -0.57 -2.75
C ARG A 60 -8.38 -1.08 -3.47
N VAL A 61 -9.26 -1.69 -2.69
CA VAL A 61 -10.63 -2.03 -3.09
C VAL A 61 -11.56 -1.00 -2.47
N LEU A 62 -12.34 -0.34 -3.30
CA LEU A 62 -13.35 0.63 -2.89
C LEU A 62 -14.73 0.01 -3.04
N ILE A 63 -15.56 0.17 -2.02
CA ILE A 63 -17.00 -0.11 -2.11
C ILE A 63 -17.72 1.21 -1.98
N VAL A 64 -18.45 1.58 -3.03
CA VAL A 64 -19.23 2.81 -3.09
C VAL A 64 -20.70 2.44 -3.12
N ASP A 65 -21.41 2.71 -2.04
CA ASP A 65 -22.87 2.58 -1.93
C ASP A 65 -23.47 3.98 -1.84
N LYS A 66 -24.32 4.33 -2.81
CA LYS A 66 -24.98 5.63 -2.86
C LYS A 66 -26.48 5.45 -2.77
N LYS A 67 -26.99 5.70 -1.57
CA LYS A 67 -28.43 5.83 -1.31
C LYS A 67 -28.84 7.30 -1.55
N PRO A 68 -30.12 7.57 -1.86
CA PRO A 68 -30.59 8.93 -2.16
C PRO A 68 -30.25 10.00 -1.10
N LEU A 69 -30.03 9.61 0.15
CA LEU A 69 -29.73 10.51 1.27
C LEU A 69 -28.39 10.22 1.97
N THR A 70 -27.69 9.14 1.63
CA THR A 70 -26.45 8.74 2.32
C THR A 70 -25.46 8.14 1.32
N LEU A 71 -24.22 8.61 1.37
CA LEU A 71 -23.10 8.03 0.64
C LEU A 71 -22.23 7.26 1.63
N THR A 72 -22.08 5.96 1.41
CA THR A 72 -21.20 5.08 2.19
C THR A 72 -20.05 4.66 1.28
N VAL A 73 -18.85 5.10 1.63
CA VAL A 73 -17.61 4.72 0.94
C VAL A 73 -16.77 3.91 1.90
N GLU A 74 -16.45 2.68 1.51
CA GLU A 74 -15.54 1.84 2.25
C GLU A 74 -14.24 1.66 1.49
N ASP A 75 -13.14 1.95 2.17
CA ASP A 75 -11.79 1.76 1.66
C ASP A 75 -11.18 0.51 2.29
N LEU A 76 -10.88 -0.48 1.44
CA LEU A 76 -10.14 -1.67 1.80
C LEU A 76 -8.76 -1.67 1.15
N ARG A 77 -7.75 -1.42 1.98
CA ARG A 77 -6.37 -1.59 1.57
C ARG A 77 -6.01 -3.07 1.48
N TYR A 78 -5.15 -3.43 0.54
CA TYR A 78 -4.77 -4.83 0.29
C TYR A 78 -3.98 -5.48 1.42
N ASP A 79 -3.23 -4.71 2.21
CA ASP A 79 -2.53 -5.18 3.41
C ASP A 79 -3.50 -5.67 4.50
N MET A 80 -4.68 -5.05 4.59
CA MET A 80 -5.71 -5.41 5.56
C MET A 80 -6.56 -6.62 5.13
N ILE A 81 -6.43 -7.09 3.89
CA ILE A 81 -7.21 -8.21 3.39
C ILE A 81 -6.54 -9.51 3.84
N ALA A 82 -7.25 -10.26 4.69
CA ALA A 82 -6.80 -11.55 5.19
C ALA A 82 -7.06 -12.66 4.16
N GLU A 83 -8.26 -12.68 3.59
CA GLU A 83 -8.68 -13.72 2.65
C GLU A 83 -9.79 -13.17 1.73
N VAL A 84 -9.90 -13.77 0.55
CA VAL A 84 -10.94 -13.44 -0.44
C VAL A 84 -11.51 -14.73 -0.99
N ASP A 85 -12.80 -14.92 -0.76
CA ASP A 85 -13.55 -16.08 -1.24
C ASP A 85 -14.59 -15.68 -2.28
N PHE A 86 -14.79 -16.57 -3.23
CA PHE A 86 -15.77 -16.40 -4.29
C PHE A 86 -16.72 -17.59 -4.31
N SER A 87 -18.01 -17.31 -4.19
CA SER A 87 -19.08 -18.30 -4.32
C SER A 87 -19.94 -17.95 -5.53
N SER A 88 -20.02 -18.87 -6.50
CA SER A 88 -20.98 -18.74 -7.59
C SER A 88 -22.22 -19.54 -7.26
N ARG A 89 -23.38 -18.88 -7.22
CA ARG A 89 -24.70 -19.53 -7.28
C ARG A 89 -25.22 -19.46 -8.72
N VAL A 90 -26.31 -20.19 -9.00
CA VAL A 90 -26.89 -20.32 -10.35
C VAL A 90 -27.28 -18.95 -10.95
N PHE A 91 -27.69 -17.98 -10.13
CA PHE A 91 -28.14 -16.65 -10.59
C PHE A 91 -27.36 -15.47 -10.01
N SER A 92 -26.54 -15.69 -8.98
CA SER A 92 -25.77 -14.63 -8.34
C SER A 92 -24.40 -15.13 -7.94
N SER A 93 -23.43 -14.25 -7.95
CA SER A 93 -22.09 -14.50 -7.45
C SER A 93 -21.84 -13.63 -6.24
N VAL A 94 -21.22 -14.22 -5.22
CA VAL A 94 -20.94 -13.58 -3.95
C VAL A 94 -19.42 -13.55 -3.76
N LEU A 95 -18.89 -12.37 -3.49
CA LEU A 95 -17.51 -12.13 -3.11
C LEU A 95 -17.48 -11.85 -1.61
N HIS A 96 -16.76 -12.67 -0.87
CA HIS A 96 -16.51 -12.50 0.54
C HIS A 96 -15.08 -11.99 0.72
N ILE A 97 -14.92 -10.81 1.32
CA ILE A 97 -13.61 -10.25 1.64
C ILE A 97 -13.48 -10.24 3.16
N TYR A 98 -12.51 -10.99 3.67
CA TYR A 98 -12.24 -11.10 5.09
C TYR A 98 -11.18 -10.08 5.48
N THR A 99 -11.53 -9.17 6.39
CA THR A 99 -10.59 -8.28 7.05
C THR A 99 -10.52 -8.63 8.54
N PRO A 100 -9.44 -8.24 9.25
CA PRO A 100 -9.33 -8.48 10.70
C PRO A 100 -10.48 -7.87 11.51
N MET A 101 -11.11 -6.80 11.00
CA MET A 101 -12.18 -6.11 11.72
C MET A 101 -13.57 -6.66 11.37
N ARG A 102 -13.82 -6.99 10.09
CA ARG A 102 -15.13 -7.42 9.61
C ARG A 102 -15.04 -8.21 8.31
N THR A 103 -16.13 -8.90 7.98
CA THR A 103 -16.31 -9.58 6.70
C THR A 103 -17.22 -8.76 5.80
N LEU A 104 -16.78 -8.53 4.56
CA LEU A 104 -17.56 -7.83 3.55
C LEU A 104 -18.17 -8.84 2.61
N ILE A 105 -19.46 -8.73 2.38
CA ILE A 105 -20.22 -9.64 1.53
C ILE A 105 -20.80 -8.81 0.39
N PHE A 106 -20.27 -9.00 -0.81
CA PHE A 106 -20.72 -8.32 -2.00
C PHE A 106 -21.36 -9.31 -2.96
N THR A 107 -22.59 -9.02 -3.41
CA THR A 107 -23.32 -9.90 -4.33
C THR A 107 -23.51 -9.23 -5.67
N SER A 108 -23.18 -9.88 -6.78
CA SER A 108 -23.37 -9.37 -8.14
C SER A 108 -23.98 -10.42 -9.05
N TRP A 109 -24.66 -9.99 -10.12
CA TRP A 109 -25.11 -10.89 -11.19
C TRP A 109 -23.98 -11.24 -12.17
N SER A 110 -22.89 -10.45 -12.21
CA SER A 110 -21.79 -10.69 -13.15
C SER A 110 -20.70 -11.57 -12.54
N SER A 111 -20.88 -12.88 -12.65
CA SER A 111 -19.90 -13.87 -12.15
C SER A 111 -18.51 -13.72 -12.77
N VAL A 112 -18.45 -13.43 -14.07
CA VAL A 112 -17.19 -13.29 -14.82
C VAL A 112 -16.38 -12.09 -14.34
N LYS A 113 -17.02 -10.92 -14.21
CA LYS A 113 -16.34 -9.70 -13.75
C LYS A 113 -15.95 -9.79 -12.28
N LEU A 114 -16.80 -10.40 -11.45
CA LEU A 114 -16.51 -10.58 -10.04
C LEU A 114 -15.34 -11.56 -9.82
N ARG A 115 -15.26 -12.63 -10.62
CA ARG A 115 -14.11 -13.55 -10.62
C ARG A 115 -12.82 -12.85 -11.06
N LYS A 116 -12.85 -12.03 -12.12
CA LYS A 116 -11.68 -11.24 -12.53
C LYS A 116 -11.21 -10.29 -11.42
N SER A 117 -12.16 -9.65 -10.75
CA SER A 117 -11.89 -8.77 -9.61
C SER A 117 -11.25 -9.53 -8.45
N MET A 118 -11.81 -10.68 -8.09
CA MET A 118 -11.27 -11.56 -7.04
C MET A 118 -9.84 -12.03 -7.35
N ASN A 119 -9.59 -12.52 -8.56
CA ASN A 119 -8.25 -12.95 -8.98
C ASN A 119 -7.22 -11.81 -8.85
N TYR A 120 -7.59 -10.60 -9.28
CA TYR A 120 -6.71 -9.44 -9.18
C TYR A 120 -6.42 -9.08 -7.71
N ILE A 121 -7.44 -9.07 -6.84
CA ILE A 121 -7.26 -8.80 -5.41
C ILE A 121 -6.33 -9.85 -4.79
N GLN A 122 -6.57 -11.14 -5.05
CA GLN A 122 -5.74 -12.22 -4.52
C GLN A 122 -4.28 -12.09 -4.96
N GLN A 123 -4.04 -11.84 -6.26
CA GLN A 123 -2.71 -11.61 -6.77
C GLN A 123 -2.03 -10.45 -6.04
N ARG A 124 -2.74 -9.33 -5.85
CA ARG A 124 -2.17 -8.15 -5.21
C ARG A 124 -1.85 -8.36 -3.72
N VAL A 125 -2.72 -9.08 -3.00
CA VAL A 125 -2.49 -9.46 -1.61
C VAL A 125 -1.27 -10.38 -1.48
N MET A 126 -1.12 -11.36 -2.38
CA MET A 126 0.06 -12.23 -2.39
C MET A 126 1.36 -11.47 -2.68
N GLU A 127 1.36 -10.56 -3.65
CA GLU A 127 2.51 -9.71 -3.99
C GLU A 127 2.97 -8.87 -2.79
N LEU A 128 2.04 -8.23 -2.07
CA LEU A 128 2.36 -7.40 -0.92
C LEU A 128 2.93 -8.21 0.25
N ARG A 129 2.34 -9.38 0.54
CA ARG A 129 2.85 -10.28 1.59
C ARG A 129 4.26 -10.80 1.28
N ASN A 130 4.52 -11.14 0.01
CA ASN A 130 5.84 -11.58 -0.41
C ASN A 130 6.89 -10.47 -0.22
N ASN A 131 6.53 -9.23 -0.57
CA ASN A 131 7.41 -8.06 -0.37
C ASN A 131 7.68 -7.77 1.11
N GLU A 132 6.66 -7.91 1.97
CA GLU A 132 6.80 -7.73 3.42
C GLU A 132 7.72 -8.79 4.04
N PHE A 133 7.55 -10.06 3.65
CA PHE A 133 8.42 -11.15 4.10
C PHE A 133 9.89 -10.91 3.73
N LEU A 134 10.14 -10.50 2.49
CA LEU A 134 11.49 -10.19 2.00
C LEU A 134 12.11 -9.02 2.78
N ALA A 135 11.34 -7.95 3.01
CA ALA A 135 11.80 -6.78 3.75
C ALA A 135 12.14 -7.13 5.22
N ALA A 136 11.31 -7.96 5.87
CA ALA A 136 11.57 -8.45 7.22
C ALA A 136 12.87 -9.27 7.30
N GLN A 137 13.14 -10.12 6.30
CA GLN A 137 14.37 -10.92 6.23
C GLN A 137 15.62 -10.03 6.12
N PHE A 138 15.59 -8.99 5.27
CA PHE A 138 16.70 -8.04 5.14
C PHE A 138 16.94 -7.25 6.43
N ALA A 139 15.89 -6.84 7.12
CA ALA A 139 16.01 -6.10 8.38
C ALA A 139 16.69 -6.94 9.47
N MET A 140 16.37 -8.23 9.57
CA MET A 140 17.02 -9.14 10.53
C MET A 140 18.51 -9.35 10.21
N ALA A 141 18.87 -9.47 8.93
CA ALA A 141 20.27 -9.64 8.52
C ALA A 141 21.14 -8.42 8.89
N GLN A 142 20.63 -7.20 8.71
CA GLN A 142 21.36 -5.97 9.06
C GLN A 142 21.47 -5.77 10.59
N GLY A 143 20.44 -6.15 11.35
CA GLY A 143 20.48 -6.14 12.82
C GLY A 143 21.54 -7.07 13.40
N ALA A 144 21.68 -8.27 12.82
CA ALA A 144 22.70 -9.25 13.23
C ALA A 144 24.14 -8.81 12.91
N ALA A 145 24.35 -8.13 11.77
CA ALA A 145 25.66 -7.58 11.40
C ALA A 145 26.09 -6.45 12.34
N ARG A 146 25.18 -5.55 12.72
CA ARG A 146 25.48 -4.42 13.61
C ARG A 146 25.72 -4.82 15.07
N ALA A 147 25.21 -5.97 15.50
CA ALA A 147 25.45 -6.51 16.84
C ALA A 147 26.85 -7.13 17.00
N LYS A 148 27.48 -7.60 15.91
CA LYS A 148 28.82 -8.19 15.94
C LYS A 148 29.95 -7.16 16.03
N ASP A 149 29.73 -5.92 15.58
CA ASP A 149 30.74 -4.84 15.61
C ASP A 149 30.87 -4.11 16.95
N LYS A 150 29.99 -4.35 17.93
CA LYS A 150 30.12 -3.71 19.27
C LYS A 150 31.07 -4.43 20.23
N ARG A 151 31.78 -5.49 19.80
CA ARG A 151 32.55 -6.36 20.71
C ARG A 151 34.06 -6.12 20.79
N LYS A 152 34.61 -5.10 20.15
CA LYS A 152 36.02 -4.71 20.33
C LYS A 152 36.13 -3.18 20.42
N MET A 153 36.00 -2.63 21.62
CA MET A 153 36.70 -1.39 21.93
C MET A 153 38.19 -1.72 22.07
N PRO A 154 39.07 -1.29 21.17
CA PRO A 154 40.49 -1.25 21.50
C PRO A 154 40.68 -0.26 22.66
N LYS A 155 41.35 -0.70 23.73
CA LYS A 155 41.90 0.20 24.75
C LYS A 155 42.65 1.32 24.03
N SER A 156 42.24 2.56 24.28
CA SER A 156 42.92 3.74 23.74
C SER A 156 44.40 3.67 24.08
N PRO A 157 45.31 3.66 23.09
CA PRO A 157 46.70 3.95 23.36
C PRO A 157 46.78 5.42 23.80
N ALA A 158 47.62 5.65 24.81
CA ALA A 158 47.86 6.95 25.39
C ALA A 158 48.18 8.01 24.33
N ARG A 159 47.70 9.23 24.58
CA ARG A 159 48.04 10.44 23.83
C ARG A 159 49.55 10.52 23.63
N GLN A 160 49.99 10.35 22.38
CA GLN A 160 51.31 10.76 21.94
C GLN A 160 51.16 12.17 21.36
N SER A 161 51.77 13.14 22.02
CA SER A 161 51.82 14.54 21.58
C SER A 161 52.55 14.63 20.23
N VAL A 162 51.84 15.09 19.20
CA VAL A 162 52.40 15.31 17.87
C VAL A 162 53.14 16.66 17.87
N PRO A 163 54.40 16.74 17.37
CA PRO A 163 55.08 18.00 17.12
C PRO A 163 54.47 18.73 15.93
N GLU A 164 54.38 20.05 16.05
CA GLU A 164 53.95 21.00 15.04
C GLU A 164 54.77 20.85 13.74
N MET A 165 54.11 20.54 12.62
CA MET A 165 54.75 20.49 11.30
C MET A 165 54.48 21.78 10.52
N VAL A 166 55.59 22.37 10.07
CA VAL A 166 55.70 23.52 9.17
C VAL A 166 55.13 23.16 7.79
N ALA A 167 54.30 24.05 7.25
CA ALA A 167 53.75 23.93 5.91
C ALA A 167 54.84 24.05 4.84
N THR A 168 54.99 23.03 4.00
CA THR A 168 55.78 23.09 2.77
C THR A 168 54.81 23.04 1.57
N PRO A 169 54.83 24.00 0.64
CA PRO A 169 54.00 23.93 -0.55
C PRO A 169 54.70 23.10 -1.62
N MET A 170 54.05 22.05 -2.13
CA MET A 170 54.44 21.43 -3.40
C MET A 170 53.24 21.26 -4.34
N THR A 171 53.32 22.09 -5.37
CA THR A 171 52.93 21.94 -6.76
C THR A 171 53.10 20.50 -7.30
N GLY A 172 52.17 20.06 -8.18
CA GLY A 172 52.49 19.06 -9.22
C GLY A 172 51.55 17.86 -9.36
N GLU A 173 50.52 18.04 -10.20
CA GLU A 173 50.07 17.13 -11.27
C GLU A 173 50.21 15.59 -11.15
N ARG A 174 49.07 14.89 -11.11
CA ARG A 174 48.63 13.87 -12.10
C ARG A 174 47.24 13.29 -11.72
N PRO A 175 46.29 13.17 -12.68
CA PRO A 175 44.98 12.57 -12.44
C PRO A 175 45.05 11.05 -12.55
N VAL A 176 44.46 10.34 -11.57
CA VAL A 176 44.25 8.90 -11.60
C VAL A 176 42.76 8.67 -11.81
N ALA A 177 42.44 7.96 -12.90
CA ALA A 177 41.16 7.42 -13.35
C ALA A 177 39.92 7.70 -12.46
N GLU A 178 38.99 8.49 -13.03
CA GLU A 178 37.61 8.65 -12.60
C GLU A 178 36.92 7.28 -12.44
N PHE A 179 36.44 7.01 -11.23
CA PHE A 179 35.61 5.86 -10.89
C PHE A 179 34.25 6.38 -10.40
N ASP A 180 33.59 7.21 -11.21
CA ASP A 180 32.50 8.09 -10.76
C ASP A 180 31.07 7.58 -11.04
N ASP A 181 30.87 6.38 -11.57
CA ASP A 181 29.51 5.92 -11.94
C ASP A 181 28.80 5.02 -10.92
N TYR A 182 29.31 4.85 -9.69
CA TYR A 182 28.55 4.13 -8.66
C TYR A 182 27.53 5.04 -7.96
N LYS A 183 26.40 5.28 -8.63
CA LYS A 183 25.25 5.99 -8.06
C LYS A 183 24.56 5.09 -7.03
N ALA A 184 24.79 5.35 -5.74
CA ALA A 184 24.14 4.61 -4.67
C ALA A 184 22.59 4.70 -4.81
N PRO A 185 21.84 3.59 -4.57
CA PRO A 185 20.39 3.60 -4.70
C PRO A 185 19.79 4.61 -3.73
N GLN A 186 18.97 5.53 -4.26
CA GLN A 186 18.22 6.49 -3.46
C GLN A 186 17.35 5.73 -2.46
N ARG A 187 17.65 5.91 -1.16
CA ARG A 187 16.81 5.38 -0.09
C ARG A 187 15.45 6.06 -0.17
N VAL A 188 14.42 5.29 -0.48
CA VAL A 188 13.02 5.72 -0.36
C VAL A 188 12.75 5.92 1.13
N VAL A 189 12.83 7.15 1.59
CA VAL A 189 12.55 7.52 2.98
C VAL A 189 11.04 7.51 3.16
N ASN A 190 10.53 6.50 3.86
CA ASN A 190 9.12 6.46 4.24
C ASN A 190 8.81 7.67 5.16
N PRO A 191 7.89 8.59 4.77
CA PRO A 191 7.63 9.81 5.54
C PRO A 191 6.97 9.53 6.90
N TYR A 192 6.46 8.32 7.12
CA TYR A 192 5.74 7.93 8.34
C TYR A 192 6.62 7.35 9.45
N THR A 193 7.93 7.17 9.23
CA THR A 193 8.84 6.66 10.29
C THR A 193 9.18 7.68 11.40
N LYS A 194 8.58 8.89 11.37
CA LYS A 194 8.82 9.97 12.35
C LYS A 194 7.70 10.16 13.38
N VAL A 195 6.76 9.22 13.54
CA VAL A 195 5.79 9.31 14.64
C VAL A 195 6.41 8.71 15.90
N PRO A 196 6.65 9.50 16.97
CA PRO A 196 7.07 8.95 18.24
C PRO A 196 5.97 8.01 18.75
N LEU A 197 6.33 6.78 19.08
CA LEU A 197 5.45 5.82 19.73
C LEU A 197 5.01 6.41 21.07
N LEU A 198 3.85 7.07 21.08
CA LEU A 198 3.18 7.51 22.30
C LEU A 198 2.72 6.25 23.04
N SER A 199 3.52 5.85 24.03
CA SER A 199 3.21 4.81 25.01
C SER A 199 2.00 5.23 25.84
N ARG A 200 0.79 4.94 25.34
CA ARG A 200 -0.46 5.22 26.03
C ARG A 200 -0.68 4.14 27.10
N ARG A 201 -0.22 4.40 28.32
CA ARG A 201 -0.47 3.55 29.51
C ARG A 201 -1.99 3.54 29.79
N ARG A 202 -2.64 2.38 29.65
CA ARG A 202 -4.05 2.19 30.02
C ARG A 202 -4.15 2.15 31.55
N LYS A 203 -4.92 3.07 32.16
CA LYS A 203 -5.40 2.95 33.54
C LYS A 203 -6.71 2.18 33.52
N TYR A 204 -6.79 1.09 34.25
CA TYR A 204 -8.05 0.39 34.51
C TYR A 204 -8.76 1.07 35.70
N PRO A 205 -10.09 1.23 35.64
CA PRO A 205 -10.85 1.69 36.80
C PRO A 205 -10.90 0.58 37.85
N SER A 206 -10.53 0.90 39.10
CA SER A 206 -10.77 0.01 40.23
C SER A 206 -12.20 0.21 40.71
N PHE A 207 -13.01 -0.84 40.64
CA PHE A 207 -14.29 -0.89 41.31
C PHE A 207 -14.06 -1.36 42.75
N TYR A 208 -14.49 -0.54 43.72
CA TYR A 208 -14.70 -0.91 45.12
C TYR A 208 -16.20 -1.13 45.33
#